data_AF-A0AAW1HUM0-F1
#
_entry.id   AF-A0AAW1HUM0-F1
#
_cell.length_a   1.000
_cell.length_b   1.000
_cell.length_c   1.000
_cell.angle_alpha   90.00
_cell.angle_beta   90.00
_cell.angle_gamma   90.00
#
_symmetry.space_group_name_H-M   'P 1'
#
loop_
_entity.id
_entity.type
_entity.pdbx_description
1 polymer ?
#
loop_
_entity_poly.entity_id
_entity_poly.type
_entity_poly.pdbx_seq_one_letter_code
_entity_poly.pdbx_strand_id
1 'polypeptide(L)'
;MFVTHLLLGLLTLCGLSQAQWNENMWGDRNTIVHLFEWKWNDIAAECERFLQHKGYGGVQVSPVNENAVIGNRPWWERYQPISYILTTRSGNEAQFSDMVRRCNNVGVRIYVDVVINHMTGN
;
A
#
# COMPACT_ATOMS: atom_id res chain seq x y z
N MET A 1 19.22 -0.31 -44.58
CA MET A 1 20.12 -0.43 -43.41
C MET A 1 19.80 0.60 -42.32
N PHE A 2 19.75 1.90 -42.62
CA PHE A 2 19.45 2.93 -41.59
C PHE A 2 18.08 2.78 -40.93
N VAL A 3 17.02 2.56 -41.72
CA VAL A 3 15.64 2.37 -41.23
C VAL A 3 15.51 1.12 -40.35
N THR A 4 16.21 0.05 -40.71
CA THR A 4 16.18 -1.24 -40.01
C THR A 4 16.85 -1.15 -38.63
N HIS A 5 17.98 -0.43 -38.51
CA HIS A 5 18.64 -0.20 -37.22
C HIS A 5 17.87 0.76 -36.32
N LEU A 6 17.20 1.76 -36.89
CA LEU A 6 16.31 2.66 -36.16
C LEU A 6 15.09 1.91 -35.60
N LEU A 7 14.48 1.02 -36.38
CA LEU A 7 13.37 0.17 -35.94
C LEU A 7 13.79 -0.82 -34.85
N LEU A 8 14.95 -1.48 -35.00
CA LEU A 8 15.47 -2.35 -33.94
C LEU A 8 15.75 -1.57 -32.65
N GLY A 9 16.32 -0.37 -32.75
CA GLY A 9 16.57 0.50 -31.61
C GLY A 9 15.29 0.97 -30.91
N LEU A 10 14.25 1.32 -31.66
CA LEU A 10 12.93 1.67 -31.10
C LEU A 10 12.26 0.47 -30.42
N LEU A 11 12.33 -0.72 -31.03
CA LEU A 11 11.76 -1.95 -30.46
C LEU A 11 12.46 -2.34 -29.15
N THR A 12 13.78 -2.21 -29.05
CA THR A 12 14.52 -2.50 -27.81
C THR A 12 14.22 -1.48 -26.71
N LEU A 13 14.06 -0.19 -27.04
CA LEU A 13 13.63 0.84 -26.08
C LEU A 13 12.19 0.62 -25.55
N CYS A 14 11.26 0.19 -26.40
CA CYS A 14 9.90 -0.18 -26.00
C CYS A 14 9.87 -1.44 -25.11
N GLY A 15 10.76 -2.41 -25.35
CA GLY A 15 10.86 -3.62 -24.53
C GLY A 15 11.31 -3.35 -23.08
N LEU A 16 12.28 -2.44 -22.89
CA LEU A 16 12.78 -2.07 -21.56
C LEU A 16 11.74 -1.32 -20.71
N SER A 17 10.84 -0.57 -21.35
CA SER A 17 9.78 0.20 -20.65
C SER A 17 8.61 -0.67 -20.19
N GLN A 18 8.45 -1.88 -20.73
CA GLN A 18 7.44 -2.87 -20.31
C GLN A 18 7.92 -3.78 -19.16
N ALA A 19 9.18 -3.66 -18.73
CA ALA A 19 9.76 -4.48 -17.66
C ALA A 19 9.47 -3.94 -16.24
N GLN A 20 8.69 -2.87 -16.09
CA GLN A 20 8.27 -2.38 -14.78
C GLN A 20 7.31 -3.39 -14.13
N TRP A 21 7.60 -3.76 -12.89
CA TRP A 21 6.77 -4.66 -12.09
C TRP A 21 5.35 -4.11 -11.97
N ASN A 22 4.34 -4.91 -12.30
CA ASN A 22 2.95 -4.48 -12.21
C ASN A 22 2.52 -4.31 -10.74
N GLU A 23 2.33 -3.07 -10.31
CA GLU A 23 1.90 -2.73 -8.94
C GLU A 23 0.39 -2.98 -8.72
N ASN A 24 -0.34 -3.45 -9.73
CA ASN A 24 -1.79 -3.68 -9.77
C ASN A 24 -2.64 -2.40 -9.66
N MET A 25 -2.07 -1.24 -9.97
CA MET A 25 -2.79 0.03 -10.05
C MET A 25 -3.72 0.07 -11.27
N TRP A 26 -4.71 0.98 -11.27
CA TRP A 26 -5.49 1.26 -12.48
C TRP A 26 -4.62 2.05 -13.47
N GLY A 27 -4.92 1.92 -14.77
CA GLY A 27 -4.05 2.44 -15.83
C GLY A 27 -3.87 3.96 -15.86
N ASP A 28 -4.73 4.71 -15.17
CA ASP A 28 -4.70 6.17 -15.07
C ASP A 28 -4.07 6.68 -13.75
N ARG A 29 -3.39 5.81 -13.01
CA ARG A 29 -2.88 6.11 -11.65
C ARG A 29 -1.42 5.75 -11.48
N ASN A 30 -0.78 6.44 -10.55
CA ASN A 30 0.61 6.17 -10.14
C ASN A 30 0.82 6.51 -8.67
N THR A 31 1.99 6.16 -8.14
CA THR A 31 2.45 6.51 -6.79
C THR A 31 1.67 5.84 -5.64
N ILE A 32 2.44 5.37 -4.65
CA ILE A 32 1.95 4.86 -3.38
C ILE A 32 2.25 5.90 -2.32
N VAL A 33 1.25 6.25 -1.50
CA VAL A 33 1.44 7.10 -0.32
C VAL A 33 1.50 6.26 0.95
N HIS A 34 2.46 6.52 1.83
CA HIS A 34 2.49 5.91 3.15
C HIS A 34 1.70 6.79 4.13
N LEU A 35 0.48 6.36 4.48
CA LEU A 35 -0.34 7.02 5.51
C LEU A 35 0.02 6.47 6.90
N PHE A 36 1.23 6.83 7.33
CA PHE A 36 1.85 6.32 8.54
C PHE A 36 1.02 6.59 9.79
N GLU A 37 0.66 5.52 10.51
CA GLU A 37 -0.16 5.52 11.74
C GLU A 37 -1.62 5.96 11.60
N TRP A 38 -2.14 6.10 10.38
CA TRP A 38 -3.54 6.46 10.19
C TRP A 38 -4.49 5.32 10.58
N LYS A 39 -5.70 5.67 10.99
CA LYS A 39 -6.78 4.70 11.24
C LYS A 39 -7.45 4.32 9.93
N TRP A 40 -8.03 3.12 9.87
CA TRP A 40 -8.62 2.59 8.65
C TRP A 40 -9.81 3.43 8.14
N ASN A 41 -10.62 3.96 9.04
CA ASN A 41 -11.72 4.86 8.66
C ASN A 41 -11.21 6.17 8.03
N ASP A 42 -10.10 6.71 8.52
CA ASP A 42 -9.51 7.95 7.99
C ASP A 42 -8.90 7.71 6.61
N ILE A 43 -8.24 6.56 6.42
CA ILE A 43 -7.71 6.13 5.11
C ILE A 43 -8.85 5.94 4.10
N ALA A 44 -9.95 5.29 4.51
CA ALA A 44 -11.10 5.09 3.65
C ALA A 44 -11.70 6.43 3.16
N ALA A 45 -11.84 7.39 4.08
CA ALA A 45 -12.29 8.74 3.74
C ALA A 45 -11.27 9.47 2.84
N GLU A 46 -9.97 9.28 3.05
CA GLU A 46 -8.89 9.88 2.26
C GLU A 46 -8.87 9.36 0.82
N CYS A 47 -9.09 8.05 0.64
CA CYS A 47 -9.23 7.42 -0.67
C CYS A 47 -10.33 8.10 -1.50
N GLU A 48 -11.49 8.31 -0.89
CA GLU A 48 -12.67 8.90 -1.54
C GLU A 48 -12.56 10.41 -1.72
N ARG A 49 -12.09 11.16 -0.72
CA ARG A 49 -12.15 12.63 -0.77
C ARG A 49 -10.98 13.27 -1.51
N PHE A 50 -9.84 12.57 -1.63
CA PHE A 50 -8.61 13.17 -2.13
C PHE A 50 -7.84 12.28 -3.09
N LEU A 51 -7.43 11.09 -2.65
CA LEU A 51 -6.46 10.27 -3.41
C LEU A 51 -6.98 9.90 -4.79
N GLN A 52 -8.27 9.54 -4.90
CA GLN A 52 -8.87 9.25 -6.20
C GLN A 52 -8.83 10.44 -7.17
N HIS A 53 -9.07 11.66 -6.68
CA HIS A 53 -9.13 12.86 -7.51
C HIS A 53 -7.75 13.40 -7.89
N LYS A 54 -6.70 12.92 -7.22
CA LYS A 54 -5.30 13.30 -7.48
C LYS A 54 -4.51 12.23 -8.22
N GLY A 55 -5.14 11.13 -8.61
CA GLY A 55 -4.50 10.09 -9.42
C GLY A 55 -3.53 9.18 -8.66
N TYR A 56 -3.64 9.11 -7.32
CA TYR A 56 -2.84 8.17 -6.53
C TYR A 56 -3.29 6.73 -6.80
N GLY A 57 -2.31 5.84 -6.93
CA GLY A 57 -2.52 4.42 -7.24
C GLY A 57 -2.72 3.54 -6.02
N GLY A 58 -2.17 3.93 -4.86
CA GLY A 58 -2.47 3.21 -3.62
C GLY A 58 -1.89 3.79 -2.35
N VAL A 59 -2.15 3.08 -1.26
CA VAL A 59 -1.77 3.44 0.11
C VAL A 59 -0.98 2.29 0.72
N GLN A 60 0.20 2.59 1.25
CA GLN A 60 0.86 1.72 2.21
C GLN A 60 0.30 2.02 3.60
N VAL A 61 -0.20 0.98 4.27
CA VAL A 61 -0.71 1.06 5.64
C VAL A 61 0.33 0.52 6.62
N SER A 62 0.38 1.08 7.82
CA SER A 62 1.17 0.53 8.94
C SER A 62 0.72 -0.89 9.32
N PRO A 63 1.55 -1.69 10.04
CA PRO A 63 1.28 -3.12 10.29
C PRO A 63 -0.13 -3.38 10.82
N VAL A 64 -0.85 -4.29 10.16
CA VAL A 64 -2.29 -4.52 10.37
C VAL A 64 -2.60 -5.62 11.38
N ASN A 65 -1.60 -6.43 11.72
CA ASN A 65 -1.71 -7.53 12.66
C ASN A 65 -1.45 -7.07 14.10
N GLU A 66 -1.99 -7.80 15.07
CA GLU A 66 -1.86 -7.56 16.50
C GLU A 66 -0.38 -7.42 16.90
N ASN A 67 -0.10 -6.38 17.68
CA ASN A 67 1.24 -5.97 18.06
C ASN A 67 1.34 -5.71 19.55
N ALA A 68 2.58 -5.66 20.06
CA ALA A 68 2.85 -5.30 21.46
C ALA A 68 2.28 -3.94 21.83
N VAL A 69 1.71 -3.83 23.03
CA VAL A 69 1.27 -2.57 23.61
C VAL A 69 2.35 -2.09 24.57
N ILE A 70 3.05 -1.02 24.19
CA ILE A 70 4.22 -0.53 24.92
C ILE A 70 3.87 0.80 25.59
N GLY A 71 4.41 1.05 26.78
CA GLY A 71 4.20 2.31 27.51
C GLY A 71 4.50 3.53 26.62
N ASN A 72 3.67 4.58 26.73
CA ASN A 72 3.69 5.78 25.86
C ASN A 72 3.34 5.54 24.38
N ARG A 73 2.95 4.31 23.99
CA ARG A 73 2.45 3.94 22.65
C ARG A 73 3.34 4.42 21.49
N PRO A 74 4.65 4.15 21.52
CA PRO A 74 5.56 4.58 20.45
C PRO A 74 5.18 3.93 19.12
N TRP A 75 5.48 4.58 17.99
CA TRP A 75 5.15 4.05 16.65
C TRP A 75 5.75 2.66 16.39
N TRP A 76 6.95 2.41 16.91
CA TRP A 76 7.68 1.17 16.66
C TRP A 76 7.07 -0.05 17.37
N GLU A 77 6.08 0.14 18.27
CA GLU A 77 5.36 -0.97 18.90
C GLU A 77 4.67 -1.86 17.85
N ARG A 78 4.28 -1.29 16.70
CA ARG A 78 3.63 -2.01 15.59
C ARG A 78 4.55 -3.00 14.87
N TYR A 79 5.86 -2.83 15.02
CA TYR A 79 6.87 -3.72 14.45
C TYR A 79 7.26 -4.85 15.41
N GLN A 80 6.47 -5.08 16.45
CA GLN A 80 6.59 -6.21 17.36
C GLN A 80 5.30 -7.05 17.34
N PRO A 81 5.12 -7.93 16.34
CA PRO A 81 3.95 -8.79 16.22
C PRO A 81 3.75 -9.69 17.45
N ILE A 82 2.49 -9.84 17.87
CA ILE A 82 2.05 -10.83 18.87
C ILE A 82 1.31 -11.98 18.18
N SER A 83 0.42 -11.65 17.25
CA SER A 83 -0.34 -12.62 16.47
C SER A 83 -0.66 -12.07 15.07
N TYR A 84 -1.44 -12.82 14.30
CA TYR A 84 -1.96 -12.41 12.99
C TYR A 84 -3.42 -11.94 13.03
N ILE A 85 -3.97 -11.72 14.22
CA ILE A 85 -5.31 -11.14 14.39
C ILE A 85 -5.28 -9.69 13.89
N LEU A 86 -6.27 -9.28 13.11
CA LEU A 86 -6.34 -7.93 12.51
C LEU A 86 -6.98 -6.91 13.45
N THR A 87 -6.43 -6.75 14.64
CA THR A 87 -6.87 -5.74 15.63
C THR A 87 -5.65 -4.97 16.13
N THR A 88 -5.63 -3.66 15.90
CA THR A 88 -4.51 -2.78 16.20
C THR A 88 -4.98 -1.39 16.66
N ARG A 89 -4.05 -0.46 16.90
CA ARG A 89 -4.38 0.96 17.12
C ARG A 89 -5.14 1.61 15.95
N SER A 90 -5.01 1.08 14.73
CA SER A 90 -5.72 1.59 13.54
C SER A 90 -7.18 1.14 13.46
N GLY A 91 -7.59 0.07 14.18
CA GLY A 91 -8.98 -0.41 14.26
C GLY A 91 -9.14 -1.93 14.47
N ASN A 92 -10.29 -2.50 14.08
CA ASN A 92 -10.56 -3.95 13.96
C ASN A 92 -10.74 -4.48 12.51
N GLU A 93 -10.79 -5.80 12.33
CA GLU A 93 -10.86 -6.46 11.02
C GLU A 93 -12.01 -5.95 10.13
N ALA A 94 -13.18 -5.67 10.71
CA ALA A 94 -14.31 -5.13 9.97
C ALA A 94 -14.03 -3.73 9.40
N GLN A 95 -13.35 -2.87 10.17
CA GLN A 95 -12.92 -1.54 9.70
C GLN A 95 -11.82 -1.65 8.63
N PHE A 96 -10.90 -2.60 8.76
CA PHE A 96 -9.89 -2.86 7.73
C PHE A 96 -10.56 -3.32 6.42
N SER A 97 -11.49 -4.27 6.49
CA SER A 97 -12.27 -4.74 5.35
C SER A 97 -13.07 -3.61 4.67
N ASP A 98 -13.72 -2.75 5.46
CA ASP A 98 -14.43 -1.58 4.94
C ASP A 98 -13.51 -0.63 4.19
N MET A 99 -12.35 -0.29 4.78
CA MET A 99 -11.34 0.56 4.14
C MET A 99 -10.85 -0.05 2.82
N VAL A 100 -10.48 -1.33 2.82
CA VAL A 100 -10.05 -2.03 1.60
C VAL A 100 -11.12 -1.95 0.52
N ARG A 101 -12.39 -2.24 0.87
CA ARG A 101 -13.51 -2.18 -0.07
C ARG A 101 -13.70 -0.78 -0.65
N ARG A 102 -13.76 0.25 0.20
CA ARG A 102 -14.00 1.64 -0.21
C ARG A 102 -12.87 2.19 -1.07
N CYS A 103 -11.62 1.97 -0.68
CA CYS A 103 -10.47 2.38 -1.48
C CYS A 103 -10.41 1.68 -2.84
N ASN A 104 -10.66 0.36 -2.89
CA ASN A 104 -10.67 -0.36 -4.17
C ASN A 104 -11.81 0.08 -5.10
N ASN A 105 -12.99 0.42 -4.57
CA ASN A 105 -14.11 0.93 -5.37
C ASN A 105 -13.77 2.25 -6.09
N VAL A 106 -12.88 3.05 -5.52
CA VAL A 106 -12.41 4.31 -6.10
C VAL A 106 -11.01 4.19 -6.74
N GLY A 107 -10.56 2.98 -7.03
CA GLY A 107 -9.31 2.71 -7.76
C GLY A 107 -8.02 2.97 -6.98
N VAL A 108 -8.07 3.01 -5.65
CA VAL A 108 -6.90 3.15 -4.78
C VAL A 108 -6.58 1.79 -4.13
N ARG A 109 -5.40 1.24 -4.42
CA ARG A 109 -4.95 -0.06 -3.87
C ARG A 109 -4.42 0.06 -2.45
N ILE A 110 -4.46 -1.04 -1.70
CA ILE A 110 -3.93 -1.13 -0.34
C ILE A 110 -2.74 -2.07 -0.33
N TYR A 111 -1.60 -1.58 0.17
CA TYR A 111 -0.38 -2.34 0.38
C TYR A 111 -0.13 -2.46 1.88
N VAL A 112 -0.06 -3.68 2.38
CA VAL A 112 0.11 -3.94 3.81
C VAL A 112 1.60 -3.96 4.15
N ASP A 113 1.99 -3.24 5.20
CA ASP A 113 3.29 -3.43 5.85
C ASP A 113 3.27 -4.76 6.62
N VAL A 114 4.00 -5.76 6.10
CA VAL A 114 3.99 -7.15 6.57
C VAL A 114 5.26 -7.42 7.36
N VAL A 115 5.12 -7.61 8.68
CA VAL A 115 6.22 -7.96 9.59
C VAL A 115 6.19 -9.46 9.86
N ILE A 116 7.00 -10.23 9.12
CA ILE A 116 7.06 -11.71 9.21
C ILE A 116 8.44 -12.25 9.59
N ASN A 117 9.43 -11.37 9.72
CA ASN A 117 10.79 -11.77 10.05
C ASN A 117 10.97 -12.13 11.54
N HIS A 118 10.21 -11.49 12.42
CA HIS A 118 10.36 -11.58 13.87
C HIS A 118 9.03 -11.35 14.59
N MET A 119 9.02 -11.58 15.91
CA MET A 119 7.91 -11.30 16.83
C MET A 119 8.36 -10.27 17.89
N THR A 120 7.73 -10.19 19.06
CA THR A 120 8.19 -9.32 20.16
C THR A 120 9.58 -9.72 20.68
N GLY A 121 10.41 -8.73 21.00
CA GLY A 121 11.66 -8.93 21.73
C GLY A 121 11.40 -8.78 23.22
N ASN A 122 11.69 -9.82 24.01
CA ASN A 122 11.65 -9.75 25.48
C ASN A 122 12.57 -8.65 26.03
#